data_AF-A0A8T4WMZ9-F1
#
_entry.id   AF-A0A8T4WMZ9-F1
#
_cell.length_a   1.000
_cell.length_b   1.000
_cell.length_c   1.000
_cell.angle_alpha   90.00
_cell.angle_beta   90.00
_cell.angle_gamma   90.00
#
_symmetry.space_group_name_H-M   'P 1'
#
loop_
_entity.id
_entity.type
_entity.pdbx_description
1 polymer ?
#
loop_
_entity_poly.entity_id
_entity_poly.type
_entity_poly.pdbx_seq_one_letter_code
_entity_poly.pdbx_strand_id
1 'polypeptide(L)'
;MMKLDGVVVNAQVAELALQYLTSENETLLSELVSCPAAKKTHAHACRFGNTDDSIFGFWKSILHDASKDQPGCERRIQSNLAYLKSHKSTLLSAIREIEEYLPANYEFQTRLNLILGYDIGIVSQGEAMLNITHSHFSNDRRELIYLIMHELHHVAYTDYHPIYSLDDLQTTDDFMRIIRYSTQLEGFGVYTSLNRRIEENGLGHEDYQFLLNPKECTSRVEEYFDIIEVLNNEKKRELKDSDFEIMEKMSGRGSRLWYVTGAYMCKVIDEKLGRRTLTETIIDGPDSFFEAYGTARNRR
;
A
#
# COMPACT_ATOMS: atom_id res chain seq x y z
N MET A 1 -15.80 6.65 -15.32
CA MET A 1 -14.39 6.28 -15.59
C MET A 1 -13.60 7.54 -15.93
N MET A 2 -12.46 7.76 -15.30
CA MET A 2 -11.60 8.94 -15.49
C MET A 2 -10.20 8.49 -15.90
N LYS A 3 -9.68 8.96 -17.03
CA LYS A 3 -8.33 8.63 -17.52
C LYS A 3 -7.34 9.76 -17.17
N LEU A 4 -6.20 9.41 -16.59
CA LEU A 4 -5.14 10.31 -16.09
C LEU A 4 -3.78 9.67 -16.40
N ASP A 5 -3.05 10.18 -17.39
CA ASP A 5 -1.66 9.76 -17.72
C ASP A 5 -1.41 8.25 -17.56
N GLY A 6 -2.18 7.44 -18.31
CA GLY A 6 -2.04 5.97 -18.29
C GLY A 6 -2.79 5.25 -17.17
N VAL A 7 -3.24 5.96 -16.13
CA VAL A 7 -4.09 5.44 -15.04
C VAL A 7 -5.57 5.64 -15.36
N VAL A 8 -6.37 4.58 -15.19
CA VAL A 8 -7.83 4.64 -15.32
C VAL A 8 -8.49 4.50 -13.94
N VAL A 9 -9.12 5.57 -13.46
CA VAL A 9 -9.89 5.54 -12.21
C VAL A 9 -11.29 4.98 -12.47
N ASN A 10 -11.61 3.89 -11.78
CA ASN A 10 -12.83 3.13 -11.90
C ASN A 10 -13.58 3.09 -10.56
N ALA A 11 -14.80 3.63 -10.51
CA ALA A 11 -15.62 3.70 -9.30
C ALA A 11 -16.75 2.66 -9.26
N GLN A 12 -16.82 1.74 -10.23
CA GLN A 12 -17.98 0.87 -10.42
C GLN A 12 -18.35 0.05 -9.16
N VAL A 13 -17.36 -0.50 -8.45
CA VAL A 13 -17.61 -1.27 -7.22
C VAL A 13 -18.20 -0.37 -6.13
N ALA A 14 -17.60 0.78 -5.87
CA ALA A 14 -18.12 1.76 -4.90
C ALA A 14 -19.52 2.28 -5.26
N GLU A 15 -19.80 2.50 -6.55
CA GLU A 15 -21.11 2.97 -7.04
C GLU A 15 -22.20 1.90 -6.88
N LEU A 16 -21.91 0.64 -7.20
CA LEU A 16 -22.83 -0.49 -6.99
C LEU A 16 -23.07 -0.75 -5.50
N ALA A 17 -22.01 -0.66 -4.69
CA ALA A 17 -22.12 -0.82 -3.24
C ALA A 17 -23.00 0.26 -2.61
N LEU A 18 -22.83 1.52 -3.04
CA LEU A 18 -23.69 2.62 -2.57
C LEU A 18 -25.16 2.35 -2.91
N GLN A 19 -25.46 1.89 -4.13
CA GLN A 19 -26.83 1.53 -4.53
C GLN A 19 -27.37 0.34 -3.73
N TYR A 20 -26.54 -0.66 -3.46
CA TYR A 20 -26.91 -1.81 -2.63
C TYR A 20 -27.24 -1.36 -1.21
N LEU A 21 -26.40 -0.54 -0.59
CA LEU A 21 -26.61 -0.04 0.78
C LEU A 21 -27.94 0.70 0.93
N THR A 22 -28.39 1.42 -0.12
CA THR A 22 -29.66 2.15 -0.09
C THR A 22 -30.89 1.28 -0.38
N SER A 23 -30.75 0.17 -1.12
CA SER A 23 -31.90 -0.61 -1.63
C SER A 23 -31.98 -2.06 -1.17
N GLU A 24 -30.89 -2.60 -0.63
CA GLU A 24 -30.69 -4.01 -0.26
C GLU A 24 -31.05 -5.00 -1.39
N ASN A 25 -30.92 -4.57 -2.65
CA ASN A 25 -31.26 -5.40 -3.81
C ASN A 25 -30.14 -6.41 -4.13
N GLU A 26 -30.42 -7.70 -3.93
CA GLU A 26 -29.50 -8.82 -4.22
C GLU A 26 -29.02 -8.90 -5.69
N THR A 27 -29.76 -8.29 -6.63
CA THR A 27 -29.30 -8.14 -8.02
C THR A 27 -28.06 -7.25 -8.10
N LEU A 28 -28.02 -6.16 -7.31
CA LEU A 28 -26.85 -5.27 -7.25
C LEU A 28 -25.64 -5.96 -6.63
N LEU A 29 -25.85 -6.84 -5.64
CA LEU A 29 -24.76 -7.67 -5.11
C LEU A 29 -24.21 -8.61 -6.19
N SER A 30 -25.09 -9.23 -6.97
CA SER A 30 -24.70 -10.10 -8.09
C SER A 30 -23.91 -9.35 -9.17
N GLU A 31 -24.29 -8.11 -9.48
CA GLU A 31 -23.54 -7.22 -10.38
C GLU A 31 -22.19 -6.81 -9.80
N LEU A 32 -22.15 -6.48 -8.50
CA LEU A 32 -20.92 -6.11 -7.80
C LEU A 32 -19.90 -7.24 -7.84
N VAL A 33 -20.27 -8.46 -7.45
CA VAL A 33 -19.34 -9.61 -7.46
C VAL A 33 -18.87 -9.99 -8.86
N SER A 34 -19.61 -9.58 -9.90
CA SER A 34 -19.24 -9.79 -11.29
C SER A 34 -18.17 -8.81 -11.78
N CYS A 35 -17.95 -7.70 -11.06
CA CYS A 35 -16.94 -6.70 -11.41
C CYS A 35 -15.52 -7.29 -11.31
N PRO A 36 -14.63 -7.01 -12.28
CA PRO A 36 -13.24 -7.47 -12.22
C PRO A 36 -12.51 -7.05 -10.94
N ALA A 37 -12.69 -5.80 -10.50
CA ALA A 37 -12.09 -5.30 -9.26
C ALA A 37 -12.57 -6.08 -8.02
N ALA A 38 -13.86 -6.43 -7.97
CA ALA A 38 -14.43 -7.20 -6.86
C ALA A 38 -13.81 -8.61 -6.76
N LYS A 39 -13.58 -9.24 -7.92
CA LYS A 39 -12.89 -10.53 -8.02
C LYS A 39 -11.43 -10.43 -7.62
N LYS A 40 -10.72 -9.38 -8.04
CA LYS A 40 -9.32 -9.15 -7.69
C LYS A 40 -9.11 -8.87 -6.19
N THR A 41 -10.02 -8.11 -5.56
CA THR A 41 -10.03 -7.89 -4.11
C THR A 41 -10.26 -9.21 -3.35
N HIS A 42 -11.23 -10.01 -3.77
CA HIS A 42 -11.48 -11.33 -3.16
C HIS A 42 -10.28 -12.28 -3.33
N ALA A 43 -9.71 -12.34 -4.53
CA ALA A 43 -8.51 -13.15 -4.79
C ALA A 43 -7.30 -12.71 -3.95
N HIS A 44 -7.13 -11.40 -3.72
CA HIS A 44 -6.13 -10.88 -2.78
C HIS A 44 -6.42 -11.34 -1.35
N ALA A 45 -7.66 -11.21 -0.90
CA ALA A 45 -8.06 -11.66 0.44
C ALA A 45 -7.78 -13.16 0.65
N CYS A 46 -8.11 -14.02 -0.31
CA CYS A 46 -7.79 -15.45 -0.24
C CYS A 46 -6.27 -15.71 -0.23
N ARG A 47 -5.49 -15.02 -1.09
CA ARG A 47 -4.02 -15.20 -1.17
C ARG A 47 -3.32 -14.97 0.17
N PHE A 48 -3.83 -14.04 0.97
CA PHE A 48 -3.27 -13.67 2.26
C PHE A 48 -4.03 -14.25 3.44
N GLY A 49 -4.88 -15.27 3.23
CA GLY A 49 -5.61 -15.96 4.30
C GLY A 49 -6.61 -15.08 5.06
N ASN A 50 -7.05 -13.96 4.48
CA ASN A 50 -8.00 -13.05 5.12
C ASN A 50 -9.46 -13.50 4.96
N THR A 51 -9.73 -14.47 4.09
CA THR A 51 -11.07 -15.06 3.92
C THR A 51 -11.00 -16.41 3.22
N ASP A 52 -11.85 -17.33 3.69
CA ASP A 52 -12.18 -18.60 3.02
C ASP A 52 -13.60 -18.58 2.43
N ASP A 53 -14.30 -17.44 2.54
CA ASP A 53 -15.66 -17.30 2.04
C ASP A 53 -15.68 -17.33 0.51
N SER A 54 -16.81 -17.80 -0.04
CA SER A 54 -17.12 -17.53 -1.44
C SER A 54 -17.14 -16.02 -1.70
N ILE A 55 -16.85 -15.60 -2.95
CA ILE A 55 -16.88 -14.18 -3.32
C ILE A 55 -18.20 -13.48 -2.94
N PHE A 56 -19.32 -14.19 -3.00
CA PHE A 56 -20.62 -13.67 -2.59
C PHE A 56 -20.71 -13.47 -1.08
N GLY A 57 -20.27 -14.46 -0.29
CA GLY A 57 -20.21 -14.36 1.17
C GLY A 57 -19.31 -13.23 1.63
N PHE A 58 -18.10 -13.13 1.05
CA PHE A 58 -17.13 -12.07 1.32
C PHE A 58 -17.73 -10.67 1.11
N TRP A 59 -18.26 -10.39 -0.08
CA TRP A 59 -18.84 -9.06 -0.37
C TRP A 59 -20.12 -8.79 0.42
N LYS A 60 -20.95 -9.81 0.68
CA LYS A 60 -22.12 -9.67 1.53
C LYS A 60 -21.74 -9.30 2.97
N SER A 61 -20.68 -9.91 3.52
CA SER A 61 -20.16 -9.55 4.84
C SER A 61 -19.66 -8.11 4.87
N ILE A 62 -18.85 -7.70 3.87
CA ILE A 62 -18.36 -6.32 3.76
C ILE A 62 -19.52 -5.31 3.74
N LEU A 63 -20.55 -5.57 2.93
CA LEU A 63 -21.71 -4.67 2.81
C LEU A 63 -22.55 -4.66 4.09
N HIS A 64 -22.68 -5.81 4.77
CA HIS A 64 -23.35 -5.90 6.06
C HIS A 64 -22.61 -5.11 7.14
N ASP A 65 -21.28 -5.16 7.18
CA ASP A 65 -20.50 -4.35 8.11
C ASP A 65 -20.59 -2.86 7.78
N ALA A 66 -20.58 -2.50 6.49
CA ALA A 66 -20.80 -1.14 6.03
C ALA A 66 -22.19 -0.60 6.40
N SER A 67 -23.22 -1.44 6.41
CA SER A 67 -24.59 -1.01 6.75
C SER A 67 -24.77 -0.70 8.24
N LYS A 68 -23.93 -1.26 9.13
CA LYS A 68 -23.94 -0.96 10.57
C LYS A 68 -23.59 0.50 10.88
N ASP A 69 -22.84 1.17 10.00
CA ASP A 69 -22.50 2.60 10.09
C ASP A 69 -23.29 3.44 9.08
N GLN A 70 -24.54 3.08 8.77
CA GLN A 70 -25.42 3.96 8.02
C GLN A 70 -25.98 5.09 8.90
N PRO A 71 -26.10 6.33 8.37
CA PRO A 71 -25.76 6.77 7.00
C PRO A 71 -24.29 7.27 6.84
N GLY A 72 -23.42 7.01 7.80
CA GLY A 72 -22.01 7.42 7.79
C GLY A 72 -21.22 6.89 6.58
N CYS A 73 -21.33 5.59 6.29
CA CYS A 73 -20.64 4.95 5.17
C CYS A 73 -21.03 5.56 3.80
N GLU A 74 -22.33 5.74 3.55
CA GLU A 74 -22.83 6.33 2.30
C GLU A 74 -22.29 7.74 2.07
N ARG A 75 -22.27 8.58 3.12
CA ARG A 75 -21.69 9.91 3.06
C ARG A 75 -20.19 9.88 2.76
N ARG A 76 -19.44 8.92 3.32
CA ARG A 76 -18.01 8.77 3.01
C ARG A 76 -17.79 8.43 1.54
N ILE A 77 -18.52 7.44 1.00
CA ILE A 77 -18.46 7.08 -0.43
C ILE A 77 -18.74 8.31 -1.29
N GLN A 78 -19.88 8.96 -1.09
CA GLN A 78 -20.30 10.10 -1.91
C GLN A 78 -19.31 11.27 -1.82
N SER A 79 -18.87 11.64 -0.62
CA SER A 79 -17.97 12.77 -0.42
C SER A 79 -16.56 12.51 -0.98
N ASN A 80 -16.06 11.27 -0.88
CA ASN A 80 -14.74 10.91 -1.40
C ASN A 80 -14.74 10.79 -2.92
N LEU A 81 -15.81 10.26 -3.53
CA LEU A 81 -16.00 10.29 -4.98
C LEU A 81 -16.09 11.75 -5.50
N ALA A 82 -16.85 12.60 -4.82
CA ALA A 82 -16.97 14.01 -5.17
C ALA A 82 -15.63 14.74 -5.04
N TYR A 83 -14.85 14.44 -3.99
CA TYR A 83 -13.52 15.01 -3.77
C TYR A 83 -12.56 14.67 -4.91
N LEU A 84 -12.42 13.39 -5.27
CA LEU A 84 -11.54 12.96 -6.37
C LEU A 84 -11.96 13.58 -7.71
N LYS A 85 -13.27 13.73 -7.94
CA LYS A 85 -13.79 14.36 -9.16
C LYS A 85 -13.48 15.86 -9.21
N SER A 86 -13.61 16.58 -8.10
CA SER A 86 -13.34 18.01 -8.04
C SER A 86 -11.84 18.35 -7.98
N HIS A 87 -11.00 17.40 -7.54
CA HIS A 87 -9.55 17.55 -7.44
C HIS A 87 -8.80 16.75 -8.52
N LYS A 88 -9.40 16.58 -9.70
CA LYS A 88 -8.82 15.83 -10.82
C LYS A 88 -7.42 16.33 -11.20
N SER A 89 -7.19 17.64 -11.20
CA SER A 89 -5.87 18.23 -11.52
C SER A 89 -4.83 17.91 -10.46
N THR A 90 -5.20 17.96 -9.19
CA THR A 90 -4.32 17.58 -8.07
C THR A 90 -3.96 16.10 -8.16
N LEU A 91 -4.93 15.23 -8.44
CA LEU A 91 -4.69 13.81 -8.64
C LEU A 91 -3.77 13.54 -9.85
N LEU A 92 -3.97 14.25 -10.96
CA LEU A 92 -3.08 14.15 -12.13
C LEU A 92 -1.64 14.56 -11.79
N SER A 93 -1.47 15.67 -11.06
CA SER A 93 -0.14 16.13 -10.59
C SER A 93 0.51 15.09 -9.70
N ALA A 94 -0.24 14.53 -8.75
CA ALA A 94 0.24 13.48 -7.86
C ALA A 94 0.69 12.23 -8.64
N ILE A 95 -0.04 11.82 -9.68
CA ILE A 95 0.37 10.70 -10.54
C ILE A 95 1.70 10.99 -11.25
N ARG A 96 1.88 12.21 -11.77
CA ARG A 96 3.15 12.62 -12.41
C ARG A 96 4.32 12.66 -11.43
N GLU A 97 4.08 13.08 -10.20
CA GLU A 97 5.11 13.08 -9.15
C GLU A 97 5.59 11.66 -8.83
N ILE A 98 4.72 10.65 -8.90
CA ILE A 98 5.13 9.25 -8.71
C ILE A 98 6.17 8.85 -9.77
N GLU A 99 6.05 9.33 -11.01
CA GLU A 99 6.96 8.98 -12.11
C GLU A 99 8.42 9.38 -11.79
N GLU A 100 8.64 10.39 -10.94
CA GLU A 100 9.99 10.76 -10.48
C GLU A 100 10.65 9.67 -9.62
N TYR A 101 9.84 8.82 -8.98
CA TYR A 101 10.27 7.74 -8.09
C TYR A 101 10.23 6.35 -8.76
N LEU A 102 10.02 6.29 -10.08
CA LEU A 102 9.99 5.05 -10.84
C LEU A 102 11.22 4.91 -11.75
N PRO A 103 11.50 3.68 -12.25
CA PRO A 103 12.53 3.49 -13.24
C PRO A 103 12.31 4.33 -14.50
N ALA A 104 13.39 4.72 -15.15
CA ALA A 104 13.32 5.54 -16.35
C ALA A 104 12.48 4.85 -17.46
N ASN A 105 11.56 5.60 -18.06
CA ASN A 105 10.62 5.14 -19.09
C ASN A 105 9.54 4.16 -18.59
N TYR A 106 9.33 4.03 -17.28
CA TYR A 106 8.14 3.34 -16.80
C TYR A 106 6.89 4.15 -17.20
N GLU A 107 5.91 3.48 -17.82
CA GLU A 107 4.64 4.08 -18.23
C GLU A 107 3.49 3.35 -17.53
N PHE A 108 2.67 4.09 -16.80
CA PHE A 108 1.47 3.51 -16.21
C PHE A 108 0.51 3.00 -17.28
N GLN A 109 0.11 1.73 -17.17
CA GLN A 109 -0.99 1.14 -17.93
C GLN A 109 -1.94 0.39 -17.00
N THR A 110 -2.40 1.08 -15.95
CA THR A 110 -3.09 0.46 -14.82
C THR A 110 -4.48 1.04 -14.56
N ARG A 111 -5.22 0.38 -13.66
CA ARG A 111 -6.49 0.84 -13.13
C ARG A 111 -6.36 1.08 -11.64
N LEU A 112 -6.90 2.22 -11.19
CA LEU A 112 -7.21 2.48 -9.80
C LEU A 112 -8.70 2.21 -9.58
N ASN A 113 -9.02 1.12 -8.88
CA ASN A 113 -10.40 0.76 -8.57
C ASN A 113 -10.78 1.25 -7.17
N LEU A 114 -11.86 2.01 -7.08
CA LEU A 114 -12.39 2.48 -5.81
C LEU A 114 -13.36 1.42 -5.26
N ILE A 115 -13.02 0.88 -4.09
CA ILE A 115 -13.75 -0.19 -3.41
C ILE A 115 -14.23 0.28 -2.02
N LEU A 116 -14.82 -0.63 -1.24
CA LEU A 116 -15.18 -0.42 0.16
C LEU A 116 -14.74 -1.62 1.02
N GLY A 117 -14.48 -1.37 2.29
CA GLY A 117 -14.10 -2.38 3.28
C GLY A 117 -12.80 -3.13 2.96
N TYR A 118 -12.60 -4.24 3.67
CA TYR A 118 -11.41 -5.11 3.61
C TYR A 118 -10.12 -4.46 4.14
N ASP A 119 -9.33 -3.82 3.28
CA ASP A 119 -8.06 -3.17 3.62
C ASP A 119 -8.09 -1.71 3.12
N ILE A 120 -7.21 -0.83 3.57
CA ILE A 120 -7.17 0.57 3.14
C ILE A 120 -6.79 0.69 1.65
N GLY A 121 -5.82 -0.09 1.21
CA GLY A 121 -5.27 -0.11 -0.14
C GLY A 121 -4.56 -1.42 -0.41
N ILE A 122 -4.70 -1.95 -1.63
CA ILE A 122 -4.07 -3.20 -2.06
C ILE A 122 -3.71 -3.14 -3.53
N VAL A 123 -2.73 -3.96 -3.94
CA VAL A 123 -2.41 -4.20 -5.33
C VAL A 123 -2.68 -5.65 -5.70
N SER A 124 -3.34 -5.86 -6.84
CA SER A 124 -3.62 -7.21 -7.35
C SER A 124 -3.62 -7.22 -8.87
N GLN A 125 -2.76 -8.06 -9.44
CA GLN A 125 -2.68 -8.30 -10.88
C GLN A 125 -2.53 -6.99 -11.69
N GLY A 126 -1.55 -6.17 -11.32
CA GLY A 126 -1.23 -4.91 -12.00
C GLY A 126 -2.26 -3.79 -11.82
N GLU A 127 -3.20 -3.92 -10.89
CA GLU A 127 -4.19 -2.89 -10.56
C GLU A 127 -4.15 -2.54 -9.08
N ALA A 128 -4.41 -1.27 -8.77
CA ALA A 128 -4.59 -0.78 -7.41
C ALA A 128 -6.08 -0.82 -7.04
N MET A 129 -6.38 -1.16 -5.79
CA MET A 129 -7.70 -1.03 -5.20
C MET A 129 -7.61 -0.20 -3.92
N LEU A 130 -8.45 0.82 -3.81
CA LEU A 130 -8.46 1.72 -2.66
C LEU A 130 -9.83 1.71 -2.00
N ASN A 131 -9.87 1.41 -0.70
CA ASN A 131 -11.10 1.42 0.10
C ASN A 131 -11.46 2.84 0.51
N ILE A 132 -12.25 3.52 -0.31
CA ILE A 132 -12.61 4.92 -0.08
C ILE A 132 -13.54 5.14 1.12
N THR A 133 -13.89 4.10 1.88
CA THR A 133 -14.69 4.20 3.10
C THR A 133 -13.85 4.17 4.37
N HIS A 134 -12.54 3.96 4.25
CA HIS A 134 -11.62 3.87 5.38
C HIS A 134 -11.63 5.15 6.25
N SER A 135 -11.52 4.97 7.57
CA SER A 135 -11.66 6.05 8.55
C SER A 135 -10.61 7.16 8.40
N HIS A 136 -9.40 6.83 7.92
CA HIS A 136 -8.33 7.80 7.63
C HIS A 136 -8.79 8.97 6.75
N PHE A 137 -9.67 8.72 5.76
CA PHE A 137 -10.14 9.74 4.83
C PHE A 137 -11.18 10.69 5.44
N SER A 138 -11.68 10.39 6.63
CA SER A 138 -12.68 11.22 7.31
C SER A 138 -12.05 12.41 8.03
N ASN A 139 -10.81 12.25 8.51
CA ASN A 139 -10.07 13.30 9.21
C ASN A 139 -9.42 14.27 8.23
N ASP A 140 -8.81 13.74 7.17
CA ASP A 140 -8.21 14.52 6.10
C ASP A 140 -8.42 13.82 4.75
N ARG A 141 -9.19 14.44 3.85
CA ARG A 141 -9.48 13.84 2.53
C ARG A 141 -8.27 13.80 1.61
N ARG A 142 -7.23 14.59 1.86
CA ARG A 142 -5.99 14.57 1.08
C ARG A 142 -5.28 13.23 1.19
N GLU A 143 -5.51 12.50 2.29
CA GLU A 143 -5.05 11.11 2.45
C GLU A 143 -5.50 10.20 1.30
N LEU A 144 -6.63 10.49 0.64
CA LEU A 144 -7.00 9.75 -0.58
C LEU A 144 -5.94 9.88 -1.67
N ILE A 145 -5.45 11.09 -1.94
CA ILE A 145 -4.45 11.33 -2.99
C ILE A 145 -3.12 10.70 -2.57
N TYR A 146 -2.73 10.86 -1.32
CA TYR A 146 -1.47 10.29 -0.83
C TYR A 146 -1.46 8.75 -0.86
N LEU A 147 -2.56 8.10 -0.46
CA LEU A 147 -2.67 6.65 -0.56
C LEU A 147 -2.80 6.17 -2.01
N ILE A 148 -3.40 6.96 -2.91
CA ILE A 148 -3.32 6.64 -4.35
C ILE A 148 -1.88 6.64 -4.84
N MET A 149 -1.06 7.60 -4.40
CA MET A 149 0.37 7.61 -4.76
C MET A 149 1.09 6.36 -4.25
N HIS A 150 0.80 5.96 -3.01
CA HIS A 150 1.33 4.75 -2.39
C HIS A 150 0.96 3.49 -3.19
N GLU A 151 -0.34 3.27 -3.45
CA GLU A 151 -0.80 2.05 -4.14
C GLU A 151 -0.38 2.00 -5.61
N LEU A 152 -0.32 3.15 -6.31
CA LEU A 152 0.16 3.18 -7.69
C LEU A 152 1.66 2.91 -7.76
N HIS A 153 2.44 3.34 -6.76
CA HIS A 153 3.84 2.93 -6.67
C HIS A 153 3.96 1.40 -6.50
N HIS A 154 3.12 0.79 -5.65
CA HIS A 154 3.08 -0.66 -5.50
C HIS A 154 2.78 -1.38 -6.81
N VAL A 155 1.86 -0.86 -7.63
CA VAL A 155 1.61 -1.42 -8.98
C VAL A 155 2.91 -1.47 -9.79
N ALA A 156 3.62 -0.34 -9.88
CA ALA A 156 4.85 -0.26 -10.66
C ALA A 156 5.95 -1.17 -10.13
N TYR A 157 6.08 -1.28 -8.81
CA TYR A 157 7.02 -2.21 -8.19
C TYR A 157 6.71 -3.66 -8.55
N THR A 158 5.43 -4.04 -8.52
CA THR A 158 5.00 -5.43 -8.76
C THR A 158 5.11 -5.90 -10.20
N ASP A 159 5.29 -4.98 -11.15
CA ASP A 159 5.62 -5.31 -12.55
C ASP A 159 7.05 -5.90 -12.68
N TYR A 160 7.96 -5.56 -11.76
CA TYR A 160 9.32 -6.12 -11.70
C TYR A 160 9.42 -7.28 -10.71
N HIS A 161 8.72 -7.17 -9.57
CA HIS A 161 8.79 -8.15 -8.48
C HIS A 161 7.39 -8.64 -8.09
N PRO A 162 6.95 -9.82 -8.57
CA PRO A 162 5.63 -10.34 -8.25
C PRO A 162 5.38 -10.47 -6.75
N ILE A 163 4.15 -10.14 -6.33
CA ILE A 163 3.70 -10.25 -4.93
C ILE A 163 3.84 -11.70 -4.46
N TYR A 164 4.49 -11.90 -3.31
CA TYR A 164 4.64 -13.20 -2.64
C TYR A 164 3.29 -13.74 -2.13
N SER A 165 3.23 -15.06 -1.88
CA SER A 165 2.16 -15.68 -1.09
C SER A 165 2.65 -16.00 0.32
N LEU A 166 1.73 -16.04 1.29
CA LEU A 166 2.05 -16.57 2.63
C LEU A 166 2.40 -18.07 2.56
N ASP A 167 1.90 -18.79 1.56
CA ASP A 167 2.23 -20.21 1.35
C ASP A 167 3.72 -20.40 0.97
N ASP A 168 4.40 -19.34 0.50
CA ASP A 168 5.82 -19.35 0.16
C ASP A 168 6.73 -19.22 1.40
N LEU A 169 6.17 -18.98 2.59
CA LEU A 169 6.90 -18.79 3.84
C LEU A 169 7.11 -20.10 4.60
N GLN A 170 8.21 -20.79 4.31
CA GLN A 170 8.54 -22.05 4.99
C GLN A 170 9.72 -21.93 5.94
N THR A 171 10.72 -21.10 5.59
CA THR A 171 11.97 -21.01 6.33
C THR A 171 12.32 -19.58 6.76
N THR A 172 13.25 -19.45 7.72
CA THR A 172 13.80 -18.15 8.12
C THR A 172 14.43 -17.38 6.95
N ASP A 173 14.96 -18.07 5.94
CA ASP A 173 15.48 -17.43 4.71
C ASP A 173 14.34 -16.84 3.86
N ASP A 174 13.23 -17.57 3.70
CA ASP A 174 12.05 -17.07 3.00
C ASP A 174 11.50 -15.84 3.71
N PHE A 175 11.49 -15.88 5.04
CA PHE A 175 11.04 -14.76 5.86
C PHE A 175 11.93 -13.53 5.70
N MET A 176 13.25 -13.72 5.71
CA MET A 176 14.20 -12.65 5.44
C MET A 176 14.03 -12.04 4.03
N ARG A 177 13.76 -12.87 3.02
CA ARG A 177 13.44 -12.39 1.67
C ARG A 177 12.20 -11.49 1.67
N ILE A 178 11.15 -11.89 2.39
CA ILE A 178 9.92 -11.09 2.48
C ILE A 178 10.14 -9.80 3.25
N ILE A 179 10.89 -9.82 4.35
CA ILE A 179 11.21 -8.60 5.09
C ILE A 179 11.95 -7.60 4.18
N ARG A 180 12.92 -8.06 3.37
CA ARG A 180 13.62 -7.18 2.41
C ARG A 180 12.67 -6.65 1.33
N TYR A 181 11.90 -7.54 0.72
CA TYR A 181 10.90 -7.20 -0.30
C TYR A 181 9.93 -6.13 0.21
N SER A 182 9.28 -6.39 1.35
CA SER A 182 8.27 -5.49 1.90
C SER A 182 8.89 -4.19 2.40
N THR A 183 10.10 -4.20 2.95
CA THR A 183 10.80 -2.96 3.35
C THR A 183 11.05 -2.04 2.16
N GLN A 184 11.45 -2.60 1.01
CA GLN A 184 11.59 -1.79 -0.19
C GLN A 184 10.22 -1.32 -0.70
N LEU A 185 9.28 -2.23 -0.92
CA LEU A 185 7.93 -1.93 -1.42
C LEU A 185 7.27 -0.81 -0.62
N GLU A 186 7.14 -1.04 0.69
CA GLU A 186 6.44 -0.15 1.61
C GLU A 186 7.21 1.14 1.90
N GLY A 187 8.54 1.04 1.94
CA GLY A 187 9.42 2.19 2.06
C GLY A 187 9.24 3.19 0.92
N PHE A 188 9.20 2.70 -0.32
CA PHE A 188 8.91 3.54 -1.47
C PHE A 188 7.49 4.08 -1.44
N GLY A 189 6.49 3.27 -1.07
CA GLY A 189 5.11 3.72 -0.96
C GLY A 189 4.96 4.92 -0.01
N VAL A 190 5.65 4.91 1.12
CA VAL A 190 5.67 6.05 2.07
C VAL A 190 6.50 7.21 1.51
N TYR A 191 7.71 6.93 1.01
CA TYR A 191 8.64 7.97 0.55
C TYR A 191 8.11 8.77 -0.64
N THR A 192 7.42 8.12 -1.58
CA THR A 192 6.90 8.74 -2.81
C THR A 192 5.94 9.89 -2.53
N SER A 193 5.15 9.82 -1.46
CA SER A 193 4.21 10.90 -1.10
C SER A 193 4.75 11.90 -0.09
N LEU A 194 5.99 11.70 0.41
CA LEU A 194 6.55 12.48 1.52
C LEU A 194 6.66 13.98 1.20
N ASN A 195 7.24 14.35 0.05
CA ASN A 195 7.46 15.76 -0.30
C ASN A 195 6.15 16.52 -0.40
N ARG A 196 5.17 15.98 -1.14
CA ARG A 196 3.83 16.55 -1.25
C ARG A 196 3.17 16.70 0.12
N ARG A 197 3.24 15.67 0.98
CA ARG A 197 2.69 15.74 2.34
C ARG A 197 3.35 16.83 3.18
N ILE A 198 4.65 17.05 3.05
CA ILE A 198 5.33 18.15 3.74
C ILE A 198 4.82 19.51 3.23
N GLU A 199 4.76 19.69 1.91
CA GLU A 199 4.30 20.93 1.27
C GLU A 199 2.85 21.27 1.64
N GLU A 200 1.98 20.27 1.71
CA GLU A 200 0.58 20.43 2.05
C GLU A 200 0.31 20.38 3.56
N ASN A 201 1.32 20.13 4.41
CA ASN A 201 1.14 19.85 5.84
C ASN A 201 0.12 18.70 6.08
N GLY A 202 0.23 17.62 5.31
CA GLY A 202 -0.54 16.38 5.38
C GLY A 202 0.18 15.28 6.16
N LEU A 203 0.60 15.58 7.39
CA LEU A 203 1.47 14.72 8.23
C LEU A 203 0.68 13.96 9.33
N GLY A 204 -0.62 13.75 9.11
CA GLY A 204 -1.51 13.14 10.11
C GLY A 204 -1.32 11.63 10.28
N HIS A 205 -0.78 10.94 9.27
CA HIS A 205 -0.57 9.50 9.29
C HIS A 205 0.69 9.12 10.07
N GLU A 206 0.63 8.03 10.86
CA GLU A 206 1.65 7.67 11.86
C GLU A 206 3.04 7.47 11.26
N ASP A 207 3.13 6.87 10.07
CA ASP A 207 4.41 6.68 9.35
C ASP A 207 5.20 8.00 9.20
N TYR A 208 4.53 9.10 8.90
CA TYR A 208 5.16 10.41 8.70
C TYR A 208 5.48 11.10 10.02
N GLN A 209 4.68 10.85 11.05
CA GLN A 209 4.98 11.31 12.41
C GLN A 209 6.25 10.66 12.94
N PHE A 210 6.43 9.35 12.70
CA PHE A 210 7.64 8.63 13.06
C PHE A 210 8.83 9.05 12.19
N LEU A 211 8.67 9.07 10.87
CA LEU A 211 9.74 9.37 9.91
C LEU A 211 10.32 10.79 10.10
N LEU A 212 9.48 11.77 10.40
CA LEU A 212 9.90 13.17 10.58
C LEU A 212 10.34 13.52 12.00
N ASN A 213 10.15 12.62 12.97
CA ASN A 213 10.69 12.76 14.31
C ASN A 213 12.05 12.02 14.40
N PRO A 214 13.18 12.73 14.51
CA PRO A 214 14.50 12.09 14.47
C PRO A 214 14.70 11.01 15.52
N LYS A 215 14.13 11.19 16.72
CA LYS A 215 14.27 10.22 17.81
C LYS A 215 13.49 8.94 17.52
N GLU A 216 12.22 9.08 17.10
CA GLU A 216 11.33 7.95 16.79
C GLU A 216 11.79 7.19 15.55
N CYS A 217 12.25 7.91 14.52
CA CYS A 217 12.82 7.34 13.32
C CYS A 217 14.08 6.52 13.64
N THR A 218 15.04 7.11 14.38
CA THR A 218 16.27 6.41 14.79
C THR A 218 15.95 5.14 15.58
N SER A 219 15.07 5.23 16.59
CA SER A 219 14.68 4.08 17.41
C SER A 219 14.08 2.93 16.59
N ARG A 220 13.25 3.23 15.58
CA ARG A 220 12.63 2.21 14.73
C ARG A 220 13.62 1.60 13.75
N VAL A 221 14.52 2.41 13.19
CA VAL A 221 15.59 1.92 12.33
C VAL A 221 16.52 0.99 13.11
N GLU A 222 16.87 1.35 14.35
CA GLU A 222 17.65 0.48 15.25
C GLU A 222 16.90 -0.81 15.55
N GLU A 223 15.64 -0.74 16.02
CA GLU A 223 14.83 -1.94 16.30
C GLU A 223 14.69 -2.86 15.07
N TYR A 224 14.47 -2.28 13.89
CA TYR A 224 14.41 -3.03 12.64
C TYR A 224 15.72 -3.79 12.38
N PHE A 225 16.87 -3.12 12.46
CA PHE A 225 18.16 -3.76 12.19
C PHE A 225 18.57 -4.77 13.27
N ASP A 226 18.17 -4.58 14.52
CA ASP A 226 18.35 -5.58 15.58
C ASP A 226 17.61 -6.88 15.25
N ILE A 227 16.37 -6.79 14.75
CA ILE A 227 15.61 -7.98 14.31
C ILE A 227 16.30 -8.66 13.13
N ILE A 228 16.75 -7.89 12.14
CA ILE A 228 17.47 -8.41 10.96
C ILE A 228 18.76 -9.11 11.37
N GLU A 229 19.51 -8.55 12.32
CA GLU A 229 20.75 -9.15 12.81
C GLU A 229 20.49 -10.48 13.51
N VAL A 230 19.45 -10.56 14.35
CA VAL A 230 19.06 -11.83 14.99
C VAL A 230 18.73 -12.88 13.93
N LEU A 231 17.87 -12.55 12.97
CA LEU A 231 17.45 -13.49 11.91
C LEU A 231 18.62 -13.94 11.03
N ASN A 232 19.56 -13.06 10.69
CA ASN A 232 20.75 -13.40 9.90
C ASN A 232 21.73 -14.33 10.64
N ASN A 233 21.79 -14.22 11.97
CA ASN A 233 22.69 -15.03 12.80
C ASN A 233 22.08 -16.38 13.21
N GLU A 234 20.76 -16.57 13.01
CA GLU A 234 20.10 -17.85 13.23
C GLU A 234 20.47 -18.87 12.16
N LYS A 235 20.53 -20.15 12.56
CA LYS A 235 20.64 -21.23 11.58
C LYS A 235 19.33 -21.33 10.80
N LYS A 236 19.43 -21.51 9.49
CA LYS A 236 18.27 -21.82 8.63
C LYS A 236 17.42 -22.92 9.27
N ARG A 237 16.14 -22.61 9.48
CA ARG A 237 15.16 -23.49 10.09
C ARG A 237 13.77 -23.20 9.52
N GLU A 238 12.84 -24.11 9.76
CA GLU A 238 11.42 -23.88 9.53
C GLU A 238 10.90 -22.75 10.44
N LEU A 239 9.93 -22.01 9.91
CA LEU A 239 9.23 -20.99 10.68
C LEU A 239 8.34 -21.61 11.74
N LYS A 240 8.22 -20.92 12.86
CA LYS A 240 7.35 -21.24 13.99
C LYS A 240 6.31 -20.14 14.10
N ASP A 241 5.19 -20.44 14.75
CA ASP A 241 4.12 -19.46 15.00
C ASP A 241 4.65 -18.17 15.66
N SER A 242 5.64 -18.27 16.56
CA SER A 242 6.28 -17.13 17.21
C SER A 242 7.03 -16.21 16.25
N ASP A 243 7.50 -16.70 15.10
CA ASP A 243 8.19 -15.87 14.11
C ASP A 243 7.22 -14.89 13.43
N PHE A 244 5.92 -15.21 13.38
CA PHE A 244 4.90 -14.31 12.84
C PHE A 244 4.63 -13.10 13.75
N GLU A 245 5.04 -13.13 15.03
CA GLU A 245 5.03 -11.92 15.87
C GLU A 245 5.96 -10.83 15.33
N ILE A 246 6.99 -11.21 14.58
CA ILE A 246 7.87 -10.26 13.88
C ILE A 246 7.08 -9.57 12.76
N MET A 247 6.18 -10.26 12.05
CA MET A 247 5.34 -9.64 11.02
C MET A 247 4.49 -8.52 11.61
N GLU A 248 3.87 -8.76 12.77
CA GLU A 248 3.08 -7.74 13.47
C GLU A 248 3.91 -6.51 13.84
N LYS A 249 5.17 -6.67 14.24
CA LYS A 249 6.07 -5.52 14.45
C LYS A 249 6.42 -4.81 13.14
N MET A 250 6.63 -5.57 12.07
CA MET A 250 7.02 -5.03 10.77
C MET A 250 5.89 -4.21 10.12
N SER A 251 4.66 -4.74 10.11
CA SER A 251 3.52 -4.17 9.39
C SER A 251 2.47 -3.48 10.27
N GLY A 252 2.36 -3.92 11.53
CA GLY A 252 1.27 -3.57 12.43
C GLY A 252 1.35 -2.16 12.99
N ARG A 253 0.20 -1.74 13.54
CA ARG A 253 0.00 -0.41 14.12
C ARG A 253 0.96 -0.15 15.28
N GLY A 254 1.52 1.06 15.34
CA GLY A 254 2.43 1.49 16.41
C GLY A 254 3.90 1.32 16.07
N SER A 255 4.33 0.20 15.49
CA SER A 255 5.74 -0.03 15.13
C SER A 255 6.02 0.31 13.66
N ARG A 256 5.28 -0.30 12.71
CA ARG A 256 5.38 0.00 11.27
C ARG A 256 6.82 -0.07 10.74
N LEU A 257 7.64 -1.00 11.23
CA LEU A 257 9.10 -0.94 11.07
C LEU A 257 9.54 -0.95 9.61
N TRP A 258 8.94 -1.78 8.74
CA TRP A 258 9.34 -1.85 7.34
C TRP A 258 8.93 -0.61 6.53
N TYR A 259 7.95 0.17 7.01
CA TYR A 259 7.46 1.39 6.36
C TYR A 259 8.40 2.55 6.69
N VAL A 260 8.62 2.77 7.99
CA VAL A 260 9.46 3.87 8.47
C VAL A 260 10.92 3.64 8.10
N THR A 261 11.44 2.43 8.31
CA THR A 261 12.82 2.11 7.96
C THR A 261 13.01 2.10 6.45
N GLY A 262 12.09 1.52 5.69
CA GLY A 262 12.15 1.54 4.23
C GLY A 262 12.15 2.95 3.66
N ALA A 263 11.28 3.84 4.17
CA ALA A 263 11.24 5.24 3.74
C ALA A 263 12.50 6.01 4.14
N TYR A 264 13.05 5.72 5.32
CA TYR A 264 14.35 6.26 5.75
C TYR A 264 15.49 5.79 4.84
N MET A 265 15.51 4.51 4.46
CA MET A 265 16.49 3.97 3.52
C MET A 265 16.38 4.64 2.15
N CYS A 266 15.15 4.80 1.62
CA CYS A 266 14.90 5.53 0.37
C CYS A 266 15.49 6.95 0.44
N LYS A 267 15.17 7.68 1.51
CA LYS A 267 15.68 9.04 1.74
C LYS A 267 17.21 9.09 1.74
N VAL A 268 17.87 8.19 2.48
CA VAL A 268 19.34 8.16 2.58
C VAL A 268 19.99 7.82 1.23
N ILE A 269 19.41 6.90 0.46
CA ILE A 269 19.91 6.57 -0.88
C ILE A 269 19.70 7.76 -1.83
N ASP A 270 18.52 8.36 -1.86
CA ASP A 270 18.22 9.50 -2.74
C ASP A 270 19.16 10.69 -2.45
N GLU A 271 19.31 11.08 -1.18
CA GLU A 271 20.12 12.22 -0.77
C GLU A 271 21.62 12.02 -1.04
N LYS A 272 22.14 10.79 -0.91
CA LYS A 272 23.59 10.53 -0.98
C LYS A 272 24.08 9.89 -2.27
N LEU A 273 23.24 9.11 -2.93
CA LEU A 273 23.56 8.38 -4.17
C LEU A 273 22.72 8.87 -5.36
N GLY A 274 21.71 9.69 -5.12
CA GLY A 274 20.84 10.28 -6.13
C GLY A 274 19.65 9.39 -6.50
N ARG A 275 18.54 10.04 -6.87
CA ARG A 275 17.27 9.38 -7.24
C ARG A 275 17.40 8.28 -8.27
N ARG A 276 18.22 8.47 -9.30
CA ARG A 276 18.46 7.44 -10.31
C ARG A 276 18.98 6.13 -9.70
N THR A 277 19.88 6.23 -8.72
CA THR A 277 20.38 5.04 -8.01
C THR A 277 19.26 4.40 -7.20
N LEU A 278 18.44 5.21 -6.52
CA LEU A 278 17.29 4.71 -5.77
C LEU A 278 16.32 3.97 -6.70
N THR A 279 15.87 4.57 -7.79
CA THR A 279 14.85 3.97 -8.66
C THR A 279 15.36 2.76 -9.44
N GLU A 280 16.65 2.67 -9.75
CA GLU A 280 17.24 1.46 -10.34
C GLU A 280 17.12 0.24 -9.41
N THR A 281 17.11 0.45 -8.08
CA THR A 281 16.90 -0.66 -7.13
C THR A 281 15.52 -1.30 -7.29
N ILE A 282 14.54 -0.63 -7.88
CA ILE A 282 13.23 -1.24 -8.22
C ILE A 282 13.41 -2.29 -9.31
N ILE A 283 14.32 -2.10 -10.27
CA ILE A 283 14.59 -3.10 -11.30
C ILE A 283 15.44 -4.23 -10.71
N ASP A 284 16.53 -3.88 -10.03
CA ASP A 284 17.49 -4.84 -9.50
C ASP A 284 16.96 -5.66 -8.32
N GLY A 285 15.98 -5.12 -7.60
CA GLY A 285 15.27 -5.78 -6.51
C GLY A 285 15.79 -5.49 -5.09
N PRO A 286 15.20 -6.18 -4.09
CA PRO A 286 15.40 -5.85 -2.69
C PRO A 286 16.86 -5.91 -2.21
N ASP A 287 17.65 -6.88 -2.69
CA ASP A 287 19.04 -6.99 -2.25
C ASP A 287 19.87 -5.77 -2.69
N SER A 288 19.67 -5.28 -3.91
CA SER A 288 20.31 -4.05 -4.42
C SER A 288 19.91 -2.82 -3.59
N PHE A 289 18.66 -2.75 -3.13
CA PHE A 289 18.21 -1.68 -2.22
C PHE A 289 18.97 -1.65 -0.90
N PHE A 290 19.21 -2.81 -0.28
CA PHE A 290 19.98 -2.90 0.96
C PHE A 290 21.47 -2.60 0.75
N GLU A 291 22.04 -3.06 -0.37
CA GLU A 291 23.43 -2.76 -0.75
C GLU A 291 23.65 -1.26 -1.01
N ALA A 292 22.71 -0.62 -1.73
CA ALA A 292 22.72 0.82 -1.98
C ALA A 292 22.64 1.61 -0.67
N TYR A 293 21.76 1.21 0.25
CA TYR A 293 21.67 1.82 1.57
C TYR A 293 22.97 1.67 2.38
N GLY A 294 23.55 0.47 2.41
CA GLY A 294 24.84 0.22 3.07
C GLY A 294 25.96 1.11 2.50
N THR A 295 26.00 1.27 1.18
CA THR A 295 26.94 2.16 0.49
C THR A 295 26.72 3.63 0.87
N ALA A 296 25.46 4.08 0.88
CA ALA A 296 25.09 5.44 1.24
C ALA A 296 25.48 5.78 2.69
N ARG A 297 25.30 4.85 3.64
CA ARG A 297 25.72 5.06 5.04
C ARG A 297 27.22 5.27 5.20
N ASN A 298 28.03 4.57 4.39
CA ASN A 298 29.49 4.61 4.48
C ASN A 298 30.13 5.83 3.79
N ARG A 299 29.41 6.52 2.90
CA ARG A 299 29.84 7.81 2.35
C ARG A 299 29.61 8.91 3.39
N ARG A 300 30.70 9.38 3.99
CA ARG A 300 30.76 10.57 4.84
C ARG A 300 30.90 11.82 3.99
#